data_AF-W5SS28-F1
#
_entry.id   AF-W5SS28-F1
#
_cell.length_a   1.000
_cell.length_b   1.000
_cell.length_c   1.000
_cell.angle_alpha   90.00
_cell.angle_beta   90.00
_cell.angle_gamma   90.00
#
_symmetry.space_group_name_H-M   'P 1'
#
loop_
_entity.id
_entity.type
_entity.pdbx_description
1 polymer ?
#
loop_
_entity_poly.entity_id
_entity_poly.type
_entity_poly.pdbx_seq_one_letter_code
_entity_poly.pdbx_strand_id
1 'polypeptide(L)'
;MGLAQPVITQQMVIAELTRAGINRDIAIDLSYRYYRNELTYKDIEYLETTFNLKLEKVEATLQADIRDLDNKIDNVRNELKSDIRDLDNKIDTVENNLNIKIDTKFNDLDNKIDTVRSELKSDIKDLDTKVDTVRSELKSDIKDLDNKIDVNKMELKSTLRLHGWMFGTLITLNIG
;
A
#
# COMPACT_ATOMS: atom_id res chain seq x y z
N MET A 1 1.09 -63.54 -61.69
CA MET A 1 -0.21 -63.94 -62.28
C MET A 1 -1.05 -64.55 -61.17
N GLY A 2 -1.94 -63.78 -60.55
CA GLY A 2 -2.94 -64.33 -59.62
C GLY A 2 -4.11 -64.87 -60.44
N LEU A 3 -4.48 -66.14 -60.25
CA LEU A 3 -5.64 -66.73 -60.90
C LEU A 3 -6.88 -65.89 -60.59
N ALA A 4 -7.65 -65.53 -61.61
CA ALA A 4 -8.90 -64.80 -61.44
C ALA A 4 -9.83 -65.62 -60.55
N GLN A 5 -10.21 -65.08 -59.39
CA GLN A 5 -11.16 -65.76 -58.51
C GLN A 5 -12.51 -65.86 -59.22
N PRO A 6 -13.18 -67.02 -59.18
CA PRO A 6 -14.49 -67.17 -59.79
C PRO A 6 -15.47 -66.23 -59.10
N VAL A 7 -16.17 -65.40 -59.87
CA VAL A 7 -17.26 -64.56 -59.38
C VAL A 7 -18.41 -65.50 -59.01
N ILE A 8 -18.51 -65.87 -57.73
CA ILE A 8 -19.61 -66.68 -57.19
C ILE A 8 -20.86 -65.88 -57.42
N THR A 9 -21.79 -66.30 -58.31
CA THR A 9 -23.04 -65.58 -58.66
C THR A 9 -24.22 -65.87 -57.73
N GLN A 10 -25.21 -64.98 -57.66
CA GLN A 10 -26.38 -65.14 -56.79
C GLN A 10 -27.07 -66.49 -57.05
N GLN A 11 -27.19 -66.86 -58.33
CA GLN A 11 -27.73 -68.14 -58.77
C GLN A 11 -26.92 -69.33 -58.27
N MET A 12 -25.59 -69.22 -58.24
CA MET A 12 -24.72 -70.27 -57.71
C MET A 12 -24.96 -70.46 -56.21
N VAL A 13 -25.10 -69.37 -55.45
CA VAL A 13 -25.40 -69.43 -54.01
C VAL A 13 -26.79 -70.03 -53.75
N ILE A 14 -27.80 -69.65 -54.55
CA ILE A 14 -29.16 -70.23 -54.46
C ILE A 14 -29.14 -71.73 -54.72
N ALA A 15 -28.49 -72.13 -55.81
CA ALA A 15 -28.42 -73.52 -56.23
C ALA A 15 -27.78 -74.38 -55.13
N GLU A 16 -26.68 -73.90 -54.55
CA GLU A 16 -25.95 -74.64 -53.54
C GLU A 16 -26.68 -74.72 -52.20
N LEU A 17 -27.31 -73.62 -51.74
CA LEU A 17 -28.17 -73.60 -50.55
C LEU A 17 -29.38 -74.54 -50.72
N THR A 18 -30.01 -74.55 -51.90
CA THR A 18 -31.14 -75.45 -52.20
C THR A 18 -30.68 -76.91 -52.23
N ARG A 19 -29.50 -77.19 -52.80
CA ARG A 19 -28.91 -78.54 -52.86
C ARG A 19 -28.56 -79.08 -51.48
N ALA A 20 -28.18 -78.20 -50.56
CA ALA A 20 -27.98 -78.52 -49.14
C ALA A 20 -29.29 -78.80 -48.38
N GLY A 21 -30.46 -78.79 -49.07
CA GLY A 21 -31.75 -79.10 -48.48
C GLY A 21 -32.43 -77.93 -47.79
N ILE A 22 -31.86 -76.72 -47.87
CA ILE A 22 -32.54 -75.50 -47.43
C ILE A 22 -33.70 -75.26 -48.40
N ASN A 23 -34.86 -74.91 -47.85
CA ASN A 23 -36.00 -74.54 -48.67
C ASN A 23 -35.56 -73.48 -49.69
N ARG A 24 -35.91 -73.69 -50.96
CA ARG A 24 -35.47 -72.86 -52.09
C ARG A 24 -35.76 -71.37 -51.86
N ASP A 25 -36.87 -71.05 -51.20
CA ASP A 25 -37.26 -69.68 -50.94
C ASP A 25 -36.36 -69.02 -49.88
N ILE A 26 -35.96 -69.79 -48.85
CA ILE A 26 -34.98 -69.35 -47.84
C ILE A 26 -33.57 -69.24 -48.46
N ALA A 27 -33.22 -70.16 -49.36
CA ALA A 27 -31.96 -70.14 -50.10
C ALA A 27 -31.82 -68.90 -51.01
N ILE A 28 -32.93 -68.43 -51.58
CA ILE A 28 -33.00 -67.18 -52.36
C ILE A 28 -32.79 -65.96 -51.46
N ASP A 29 -33.47 -65.89 -50.32
CA ASP A 29 -33.33 -64.78 -49.37
C ASP A 29 -31.90 -64.65 -48.84
N LEU A 30 -31.28 -65.76 -48.46
CA LEU A 30 -29.90 -65.77 -47.93
C LEU A 30 -28.86 -65.43 -49.00
N SER A 31 -29.04 -65.94 -50.22
CA SER A 31 -28.18 -65.61 -51.36
C SER A 31 -28.22 -64.11 -51.68
N TYR A 32 -29.39 -63.50 -51.59
CA TYR A 32 -29.59 -62.08 -51.82
C TYR A 32 -28.80 -61.22 -50.81
N ARG A 33 -28.90 -61.54 -49.51
CA ARG A 33 -28.16 -60.82 -48.43
C ARG A 33 -26.64 -60.96 -48.56
N TYR A 34 -26.19 -62.17 -48.90
CA TYR A 34 -24.77 -62.50 -49.09
C TYR A 34 -24.13 -61.69 -50.23
N TYR A 35 -24.85 -61.54 -51.35
CA TYR A 35 -24.30 -60.90 -52.54
C TYR A 35 -24.20 -59.38 -52.45
N ARG A 36 -25.03 -58.80 -51.59
CA ARG A 36 -25.20 -57.35 -51.50
C ARG A 36 -24.40 -56.75 -50.34
N ASN A 37 -23.59 -57.54 -49.61
CA ASN A 37 -22.87 -57.12 -48.39
C ASN A 37 -23.80 -56.36 -47.43
N GLU A 38 -25.02 -56.86 -47.27
CA GLU A 38 -25.99 -56.19 -46.42
C GLU A 38 -25.60 -56.40 -44.95
N LEU A 39 -25.01 -55.36 -44.34
CA LEU A 39 -25.39 -55.05 -42.96
C LEU A 39 -26.92 -55.13 -42.95
N THR A 40 -27.48 -56.02 -42.15
CA THR A 40 -28.93 -56.04 -42.04
C THR A 40 -29.36 -54.68 -41.46
N TYR A 41 -30.56 -54.21 -41.77
CA TYR A 41 -31.08 -52.95 -41.19
C TYR A 41 -30.85 -52.87 -39.67
N LYS A 42 -30.97 -54.02 -38.99
CA LYS A 42 -30.71 -54.19 -37.56
C LYS A 42 -29.26 -53.90 -37.15
N ASP A 43 -28.27 -54.21 -37.99
CA ASP A 43 -26.86 -53.95 -37.70
C ASP A 43 -26.54 -52.45 -37.81
N ILE A 44 -27.14 -51.76 -38.78
CA ILE A 44 -27.00 -50.30 -38.93
C ILE A 44 -27.69 -49.60 -37.76
N GLU A 45 -28.91 -50.00 -37.43
CA GLU A 45 -29.68 -49.49 -36.29
C GLU A 45 -28.92 -49.72 -34.97
N TYR A 46 -28.29 -50.89 -34.81
CA TYR A 46 -27.45 -51.18 -33.64
C TYR A 46 -26.23 -50.26 -33.55
N LEU A 47 -25.52 -50.05 -34.67
CA LEU A 47 -24.37 -49.15 -34.71
C LEU A 47 -24.78 -47.70 -34.43
N GLU A 48 -25.85 -47.21 -35.05
CA GLU A 48 -26.41 -45.88 -34.83
C GLU A 48 -26.75 -45.68 -33.35
N THR A 49 -27.50 -46.63 -32.77
CA THR A 49 -27.85 -46.61 -31.34
C THR A 49 -26.60 -46.59 -30.46
N THR A 50 -25.61 -47.43 -30.79
CA THR A 50 -24.36 -47.52 -30.02
C THR A 50 -23.54 -46.23 -30.11
N PHE A 51 -23.47 -45.60 -31.29
CA PHE A 51 -22.76 -44.34 -31.48
C PHE A 51 -23.46 -43.18 -30.79
N ASN A 52 -24.79 -43.08 -30.89
CA ASN A 52 -25.57 -42.07 -30.20
C ASN A 52 -25.41 -42.18 -28.69
N LEU A 53 -25.49 -43.39 -28.12
CA LEU A 53 -25.24 -43.61 -26.69
C LEU A 53 -23.82 -43.20 -26.26
N LYS A 54 -22.80 -43.46 -27.09
CA LYS A 54 -21.42 -43.03 -26.81
C LYS A 54 -21.27 -41.51 -26.90
N LEU A 55 -21.91 -40.86 -27.87
CA LEU A 55 -21.91 -39.40 -28.01
C LEU A 55 -22.60 -38.73 -26.82
N GLU A 56 -23.78 -39.21 -26.43
CA GLU A 56 -24.51 -38.73 -25.25
C GLU A 56 -23.65 -38.87 -23.98
N LYS A 57 -22.96 -40.01 -23.82
CA LYS A 57 -22.07 -40.21 -22.68
C LYS A 57 -20.90 -39.23 -22.68
N VAL A 58 -20.27 -38.98 -23.83
CA VAL A 58 -19.17 -38.01 -23.96
C VAL A 58 -19.67 -36.60 -23.66
N GLU A 59 -20.83 -36.21 -24.22
CA GLU A 59 -21.45 -34.92 -23.95
C GLU A 59 -21.74 -34.74 -22.46
N ALA A 60 -22.34 -35.74 -21.81
CA ALA A 60 -22.61 -35.71 -20.38
C ALA A 60 -21.34 -35.56 -19.53
N THR A 61 -20.25 -36.25 -19.89
CA THR A 61 -18.97 -36.11 -19.18
C THR A 61 -18.34 -34.72 -19.37
N LEU A 62 -18.38 -34.17 -20.59
CA LEU A 62 -17.85 -32.83 -20.85
C LEU A 62 -18.67 -31.75 -20.14
N GLN A 63 -20.01 -31.89 -20.10
CA GLN A 63 -20.86 -30.98 -19.35
C GLN A 63 -20.58 -31.04 -17.84
N ALA A 64 -20.28 -32.22 -17.30
CA ALA A 64 -19.87 -32.37 -15.90
C ALA A 64 -18.52 -31.69 -15.64
N ASP A 65 -17.52 -31.92 -16.49
CA ASP A 65 -16.19 -31.31 -16.36
C ASP A 65 -16.25 -29.77 -16.46
N ILE A 66 -17.09 -29.23 -17.36
CA ILE A 66 -17.30 -27.78 -17.49
C ILE A 66 -17.91 -27.21 -16.20
N ARG A 67 -18.94 -27.86 -15.64
CA ARG A 67 -19.56 -27.42 -14.38
C ARG A 67 -18.57 -27.46 -13.22
N ASP A 68 -17.73 -28.48 -13.15
CA ASP A 68 -16.69 -28.59 -12.14
C ASP A 68 -15.63 -27.49 -12.27
N LEU A 69 -15.26 -27.12 -13.50
CA LEU A 69 -14.37 -26.01 -13.77
C LEU A 69 -15.00 -24.66 -13.40
N ASP A 70 -16.27 -24.43 -13.76
CA ASP A 70 -17.00 -23.21 -13.38
C ASP A 70 -17.04 -23.06 -11.85
N ASN A 71 -17.36 -24.14 -11.12
CA ASN A 71 -17.34 -24.14 -9.66
C ASN A 71 -15.95 -23.83 -9.08
N LYS A 72 -14.88 -24.38 -9.67
CA LYS A 72 -13.50 -24.08 -9.25
C LYS A 72 -13.14 -22.62 -9.51
N ILE A 73 -13.55 -22.06 -10.65
CA ILE A 73 -13.32 -20.66 -11.00
C ILE A 73 -14.04 -19.75 -10.00
N ASP A 74 -15.30 -20.04 -9.67
CA ASP A 74 -16.08 -19.26 -8.71
C ASP A 74 -15.48 -19.32 -7.30
N ASN A 75 -15.00 -20.48 -6.87
CA ASN A 75 -14.32 -20.62 -5.58
C ASN A 75 -13.05 -19.76 -5.52
N VAL A 76 -12.16 -19.87 -6.52
CA VAL A 76 -10.94 -19.05 -6.59
C VAL A 76 -11.27 -17.56 -6.64
N ARG A 77 -12.30 -17.17 -7.39
CA ARG A 77 -12.74 -15.77 -7.47
C ARG A 77 -13.22 -15.25 -6.11
N ASN A 78 -13.94 -16.07 -5.35
CA ASN A 78 -14.42 -15.72 -4.02
C ASN A 78 -13.29 -15.63 -3.00
N GLU A 79 -12.33 -16.55 -3.04
CA GLU A 79 -11.11 -16.52 -2.21
C GLU A 79 -10.31 -15.24 -2.48
N LEU A 80 -10.01 -14.93 -3.75
CA LEU A 80 -9.29 -13.70 -4.13
C LEU A 80 -10.05 -12.44 -3.69
N LYS A 81 -11.38 -12.43 -3.77
CA LYS A 81 -12.19 -11.30 -3.29
C LYS A 81 -12.13 -11.16 -1.77
N SER A 82 -11.99 -12.26 -1.04
CA SER A 82 -11.78 -12.24 0.41
C SER A 82 -10.40 -11.69 0.75
N ASP A 83 -9.35 -12.20 0.09
CA ASP A 83 -7.97 -11.77 0.30
C ASP A 83 -7.79 -10.27 0.02
N ILE A 84 -8.41 -9.75 -1.04
CA ILE A 84 -8.39 -8.31 -1.36
C ILE A 84 -9.01 -7.50 -0.21
N ARG A 85 -10.16 -7.91 0.33
CA ARG A 85 -10.80 -7.20 1.45
C ARG A 85 -9.95 -7.25 2.71
N ASP A 86 -9.30 -8.38 2.99
CA ASP A 86 -8.43 -8.52 4.15
C ASP A 86 -7.18 -7.65 4.01
N LEU A 87 -6.65 -7.48 2.79
CA LEU A 87 -5.57 -6.55 2.51
C LEU A 87 -6.02 -5.10 2.65
N ASP A 88 -7.18 -4.71 2.12
CA ASP A 88 -7.74 -3.37 2.29
C ASP A 88 -7.88 -3.01 3.77
N ASN A 89 -8.46 -3.91 4.58
CA ASN A 89 -8.57 -3.72 6.04
C ASN A 89 -7.21 -3.57 6.74
N LYS A 90 -6.19 -4.33 6.30
CA LYS A 90 -4.83 -4.20 6.84
C LYS A 90 -4.20 -2.87 6.47
N ILE A 91 -4.41 -2.39 5.23
CA ILE A 91 -3.93 -1.09 4.77
C ILE A 91 -4.56 0.02 5.61
N ASP A 92 -5.89 0.02 5.77
CA ASP A 92 -6.61 1.01 6.58
C ASP A 92 -6.11 1.02 8.03
N THR A 93 -5.83 -0.15 8.59
CA THR A 93 -5.30 -0.28 9.95
C THR A 93 -3.89 0.33 10.07
N VAL A 94 -3.02 0.06 9.09
CA VAL A 94 -1.65 0.61 9.07
C VAL A 94 -1.68 2.12 8.89
N GLU A 95 -2.51 2.64 7.98
CA GLU A 95 -2.68 4.07 7.73
C GLU A 95 -3.14 4.81 8.99
N ASN A 96 -4.20 4.33 9.64
CA ASN A 96 -4.71 4.91 10.89
C ASN A 96 -3.64 4.91 12.00
N ASN A 97 -2.89 3.81 12.15
CA ASN A 97 -1.81 3.73 13.13
C ASN A 97 -0.67 4.71 12.84
N LEU A 98 -0.33 4.93 11.57
CA LEU A 98 0.67 5.90 11.16
C LEU A 98 0.21 7.32 11.44
N ASN A 99 -1.03 7.67 11.10
CA ASN A 99 -1.62 8.97 11.37
C ASN A 99 -1.58 9.30 12.87
N ILE A 100 -2.02 8.37 13.73
CA ILE A 100 -1.97 8.55 15.20
C ILE A 100 -0.53 8.78 15.69
N LYS A 101 0.44 8.03 15.16
CA LYS A 101 1.86 8.19 15.54
C LYS A 101 2.41 9.54 15.10
N ILE A 102 2.05 10.00 13.91
CA ILE A 102 2.45 11.30 13.37
C ILE A 102 1.87 12.42 14.24
N ASP A 103 0.56 12.39 14.52
CA ASP A 103 -0.11 13.40 15.36
C ASP A 103 0.49 13.47 16.76
N THR A 104 0.74 12.30 17.37
CA THR A 104 1.43 12.23 18.67
C THR A 104 2.80 12.90 18.62
N LYS A 105 3.57 12.65 17.55
CA LYS A 105 4.92 13.23 17.41
C LYS A 105 4.90 14.73 17.14
N PHE A 106 3.92 15.23 16.40
CA PHE A 106 3.73 16.68 16.24
C PHE A 106 3.40 17.34 17.59
N ASN A 107 2.44 16.79 18.33
CA ASN A 107 2.08 17.30 19.66
C ASN A 107 3.27 17.27 20.64
N ASP A 108 4.08 16.20 20.64
CA ASP A 108 5.31 16.12 21.45
C ASP A 108 6.31 17.23 21.09
N LEU A 109 6.45 17.56 19.80
CA LEU A 109 7.35 18.61 19.32
C LEU A 109 6.84 20.00 19.67
N ASP A 110 5.55 20.26 19.47
CA ASP A 110 4.92 21.54 19.84
C ASP A 110 5.08 21.82 21.33
N ASN A 111 4.84 20.82 22.19
CA ASN A 111 5.06 20.94 23.63
C ASN A 111 6.52 21.28 23.97
N LYS A 112 7.49 20.63 23.31
CA LYS A 112 8.92 20.92 23.52
C LYS A 112 9.28 22.35 23.08
N ILE A 113 8.73 22.80 21.97
CA ILE A 113 8.93 24.17 21.46
C ILE A 113 8.36 25.18 22.47
N ASP A 114 7.16 24.95 22.99
CA ASP A 114 6.54 25.82 23.99
C ASP A 114 7.33 25.86 25.29
N THR A 115 7.85 24.73 25.77
CA THR A 115 8.75 24.68 26.93
C THR A 115 10.00 25.54 26.71
N VAL A 116 10.73 25.31 25.61
CA VAL A 116 11.96 26.07 25.29
C VAL A 116 11.65 27.57 25.15
N ARG A 117 10.53 27.92 24.52
CA ARG A 117 10.10 29.31 24.38
C ARG A 117 9.81 29.96 25.73
N SER A 118 9.20 29.23 26.65
CA SER A 118 8.93 29.69 28.01
C SER A 118 10.21 29.90 28.81
N GLU A 119 11.15 28.95 28.72
CA GLU A 119 12.48 29.04 29.36
C GLU A 119 13.24 30.27 28.85
N LEU A 120 13.37 30.43 27.52
CA LEU A 120 14.04 31.58 26.92
C LEU A 120 13.40 32.92 27.33
N LYS A 121 12.07 32.96 27.44
CA LYS A 121 11.36 34.17 27.91
C LYS A 121 11.70 34.49 29.37
N SER A 122 11.86 33.48 30.22
CA SER A 122 12.31 33.64 31.60
C SER A 122 13.74 34.16 31.66
N ASP A 123 14.65 33.54 30.90
CA ASP A 123 16.05 33.95 30.84
C ASP A 123 16.22 35.40 30.38
N ILE A 124 15.44 35.82 29.36
CA ILE A 124 15.42 37.21 28.89
C ILE A 124 14.97 38.15 30.02
N LYS A 125 13.91 37.81 30.75
CA LYS A 125 13.40 38.63 31.87
C LYS A 125 14.42 38.75 33.01
N ASP A 126 15.12 37.67 33.32
CA ASP A 126 16.17 37.65 34.33
C ASP A 126 17.37 38.51 33.91
N LEU A 127 17.73 38.48 32.62
CA LEU A 127 18.75 39.36 32.05
C LEU A 127 18.32 40.84 32.09
N ASP A 128 17.08 41.16 31.70
CA ASP A 128 16.55 42.52 31.78
C ASP A 128 16.65 43.06 33.23
N THR A 129 16.27 42.24 34.21
CA THR A 129 16.35 42.59 35.64
C THR A 129 17.80 42.86 36.09
N LYS A 130 18.75 42.03 35.65
CA LYS A 130 20.19 42.24 35.92
C LYS A 130 20.70 43.53 35.28
N VAL A 131 20.31 43.81 34.04
CA VAL A 131 20.68 45.04 33.33
C VAL A 131 20.14 46.27 34.05
N ASP A 132 18.88 46.24 34.47
CA ASP A 132 18.26 47.34 35.22
C ASP A 132 18.95 47.58 36.57
N THR A 133 19.34 46.50 37.26
CA THR A 133 20.08 46.57 38.52
C THR A 133 21.44 47.24 38.33
N VAL A 134 22.26 46.74 37.39
CA VAL A 134 23.57 47.33 37.06
C VAL A 134 23.44 48.78 36.64
N ARG A 135 22.43 49.11 35.83
CA ARG A 135 22.15 50.50 35.42
C ARG A 135 21.81 51.40 36.61
N SER A 136 21.06 50.89 37.59
CA SER A 136 20.72 51.63 38.81
C SER A 136 21.95 51.85 39.70
N GLU A 137 22.78 50.83 39.88
CA GLU A 137 24.04 50.91 40.62
C GLU A 137 24.98 51.95 40.00
N LEU A 138 25.22 51.87 38.68
CA LEU A 138 26.04 52.84 37.96
C LEU A 138 25.50 54.27 38.07
N LYS A 139 24.18 54.46 38.04
CA LYS A 139 23.57 55.78 38.23
C LYS A 139 23.82 56.32 39.64
N SER A 140 23.82 55.45 40.66
CA SER A 140 24.16 55.81 42.03
C SER A 140 25.63 56.20 42.15
N ASP A 141 26.53 55.38 41.60
CA ASP A 141 27.97 55.63 41.62
C ASP A 141 28.33 56.96 40.94
N ILE A 142 27.71 57.26 39.79
CA ILE A 142 27.87 58.55 39.09
C ILE A 142 27.43 59.71 39.99
N LYS A 143 26.26 59.60 40.65
CA LYS A 143 25.76 60.65 41.55
C LYS A 143 26.70 60.88 42.74
N ASP A 144 27.26 59.81 43.31
CA ASP A 144 28.21 59.92 44.41
C ASP A 144 29.53 60.55 43.97
N LEU A 145 30.00 60.25 42.75
CA LEU A 145 31.15 60.93 42.15
C LEU A 145 30.87 62.41 41.89
N ASP A 146 29.71 62.77 41.34
CA ASP A 146 29.31 64.17 41.12
C ASP A 146 29.31 64.95 42.44
N ASN A 147 28.73 64.38 43.51
CA ASN A 147 28.74 64.99 44.83
C ASN A 147 30.17 65.20 45.37
N LYS A 148 31.07 64.22 45.23
CA LYS A 148 32.47 64.36 45.64
C LYS A 148 33.20 65.44 44.84
N ILE A 149 32.94 65.53 43.54
CA ILE A 149 33.50 66.57 42.67
C ILE A 149 33.03 67.96 43.12
N ASP A 150 31.74 68.11 43.43
CA ASP A 150 31.19 69.39 43.90
C ASP A 150 31.78 69.81 45.26
N VAL A 151 31.93 68.89 46.21
CA VAL A 151 32.59 69.15 47.49
C VAL A 151 34.04 69.59 47.27
N ASN A 152 34.83 68.83 46.50
CA ASN A 152 36.21 69.19 46.21
C ASN A 152 36.33 70.56 45.51
N LYS A 153 35.39 70.89 44.62
CA LYS A 153 35.32 72.19 43.95
C LYS A 153 35.01 73.32 44.93
N MET A 154 34.13 73.10 45.90
CA MET A 154 33.83 74.07 46.95
C MET A 154 35.03 74.30 47.87
N GLU A 155 35.69 73.23 48.30
CA GLU A 155 36.92 73.30 49.11
C GLU A 155 38.04 74.04 48.37
N LEU A 156 38.31 73.70 47.11
CA LEU A 156 39.33 74.41 46.32
C LEU A 156 39.01 75.90 46.19
N LYS A 157 37.74 76.26 45.91
CA LYS A 157 37.32 77.67 45.83
C LYS A 157 37.49 78.40 47.16
N SER A 158 37.19 77.76 48.30
CA SER A 158 37.34 78.38 49.61
C SER A 158 38.82 78.59 49.96
N THR A 159 39.67 77.59 49.67
CA THR A 159 41.13 77.70 49.81
C THR A 159 41.70 78.81 48.95
N LEU A 160 41.32 78.91 47.67
CA LEU A 160 41.79 79.97 46.77
C LEU A 160 41.35 81.36 47.25
N ARG A 161 40.12 81.50 47.76
CA ARG A 161 39.63 82.75 48.37
C ARG A 161 40.46 83.16 49.59
N LEU A 162 40.76 82.22 50.48
CA LEU A 162 41.60 82.45 51.65
C LEU A 162 43.01 82.91 51.22
N HIS A 163 43.63 82.20 50.26
CA HIS A 163 44.94 82.59 49.72
C HIS A 163 44.90 83.98 49.09
N GLY A 164 43.92 84.27 48.24
CA GLY A 164 43.75 85.59 47.64
C GLY A 164 43.59 86.70 48.69
N TRP A 165 42.83 86.45 49.76
CA TRP A 165 42.69 87.37 50.88
C TRP A 165 44.03 87.60 51.61
N MET A 166 44.76 86.54 51.94
CA MET A 166 46.09 86.63 52.58
C MET A 166 47.11 87.37 51.70
N PHE A 167 47.13 87.13 50.39
CA PHE A 167 48.00 87.86 49.47
C PHE A 167 47.64 89.34 49.42
N GLY A 168 46.35 89.68 49.42
CA GLY A 168 45.89 91.06 49.50
C GLY A 168 46.40 91.76 50.76
N THR A 169 46.27 91.15 51.94
CA THR A 169 46.77 91.73 53.19
C THR A 169 48.28 91.90 53.18
N LEU A 170 49.03 90.90 52.71
CA LEU A 170 50.48 90.98 52.52
C LEU A 170 50.88 92.14 51.60
N ILE A 171 50.21 92.33 50.47
CA ILE A 171 50.48 93.44 49.54
C ILE A 171 50.22 94.78 50.23
N THR A 172 49.09 94.93 50.93
CA THR A 172 48.76 96.19 51.63
C THR A 172 49.76 96.56 52.73
N LEU A 173 50.36 95.56 53.40
CA LEU A 173 51.38 95.79 54.42
C LEU A 173 52.76 96.15 53.86
N ASN A 174 53.07 95.80 52.60
CA ASN A 174 54.40 95.98 52.00
C ASN A 174 54.49 97.14 50.99
N ILE A 175 53.38 97.62 50.43
CA ILE A 175 53.33 98.67 49.40
C ILE A 175 52.60 99.94 49.88
N GLY A 176 51.87 99.86 51.00
CA GLY A 176 51.23 100.99 51.69
C GLY A 176 52.15 101.69 52.68
#